data_AF-A0A7I8IF22-F1
#
_entry.id   AF-A0A7I8IF22-F1
#
_cell.length_a   1.000
_cell.length_b   1.000
_cell.length_c   1.000
_cell.angle_alpha   90.00
_cell.angle_beta   90.00
_cell.angle_gamma   90.00
#
_symmetry.space_group_name_H-M   'P 1'
#
loop_
_entity.id
_entity.type
_entity.pdbx_description
1 polymer ?
#
loop_
_entity_poly.entity_id
_entity_poly.type
_entity_poly.pdbx_seq_one_letter_code
_entity_poly.pdbx_strand_id
1 'polypeptide(L)' 'MGRGKIEIKMIENSTNRQVTYSKRRGGLFKKAKELTVLCDAQVCLLMVSSTSKFCDYCSPSTTSV' A
#
# COMPACT_ATOMS: atom_id res chain seq x y z
N MET A 1 12.20 -8.66 -18.17
CA MET A 1 10.95 -8.05 -18.67
C MET A 1 10.73 -6.72 -17.95
N GLY A 2 10.51 -5.63 -18.69
CA GLY A 2 10.35 -4.28 -18.12
C GLY A 2 8.93 -4.01 -17.58
N ARG A 3 8.70 -2.80 -17.06
CA ARG A 3 7.40 -2.37 -16.56
C ARG A 3 6.50 -1.93 -17.72
N GLY A 4 5.47 -2.71 -18.03
CA GLY A 4 4.42 -2.32 -18.98
C GLY A 4 3.52 -1.22 -18.42
N LYS A 5 3.12 -0.27 -19.27
CA LYS A 5 2.09 0.73 -18.95
C LYS A 5 0.72 0.02 -18.90
N ILE A 6 -0.09 0.33 -17.90
CA ILE A 6 -1.48 -0.17 -17.77
C ILE A 6 -2.42 1.01 -17.53
N GLU A 7 -3.66 0.89 -17.98
CA GLU A 7 -4.72 1.86 -17.70
C GLU A 7 -5.15 1.81 -16.22
N ILE A 8 -5.61 2.94 -15.68
CA ILE A 8 -6.16 3.00 -14.32
C ILE A 8 -7.64 2.62 -14.38
N LYS A 9 -7.88 1.31 -14.45
CA LYS A 9 -9.21 0.67 -14.40
C LYS A 9 -9.14 -0.64 -13.63
N MET A 10 -10.31 -1.23 -13.31
CA MET A 10 -10.35 -2.53 -12.67
C MET A 10 -9.69 -3.59 -13.56
N ILE A 11 -8.79 -4.40 -12.98
CA ILE A 11 -8.13 -5.49 -13.70
C ILE A 11 -9.08 -6.69 -13.66
N GLU A 12 -9.59 -7.12 -14.81
CA GLU A 12 -10.57 -8.23 -14.91
C GLU A 12 -9.96 -9.57 -14.46
N ASN A 13 -8.76 -9.87 -14.97
CA ASN A 13 -8.06 -11.12 -14.64
C ASN A 13 -7.70 -11.17 -13.14
N SER A 14 -8.27 -12.14 -12.42
CA SER A 14 -8.13 -12.30 -10.97
C SER A 14 -6.68 -12.50 -10.52
N THR A 15 -5.92 -13.34 -11.22
CA THR A 15 -4.51 -13.61 -10.91
C THR A 15 -3.66 -12.34 -11.07
N ASN A 16 -3.82 -11.62 -12.18
CA ASN A 16 -3.11 -10.36 -12.42
C ASN A 16 -3.51 -9.28 -11.41
N ARG A 17 -4.80 -9.22 -11.04
CA ARG A 17 -5.31 -8.31 -10.01
C ARG A 17 -4.68 -8.60 -8.65
N GLN A 18 -4.59 -9.87 -8.24
CA GLN A 18 -3.98 -10.28 -6.98
C GLN A 18 -2.48 -9.98 -6.93
N VAL A 19 -1.73 -10.30 -8.00
CA VAL A 19 -0.29 -9.99 -8.09
C VAL A 19 -0.06 -8.48 -8.07
N THR A 20 -0.88 -7.72 -8.79
CA THR A 20 -0.80 -6.25 -8.82
C THR A 20 -1.11 -5.65 -7.46
N TYR A 21 -2.15 -6.13 -6.78
CA TYR A 21 -2.49 -5.74 -5.42
C TYR A 21 -1.31 -5.94 -4.48
N SER A 22 -0.72 -7.14 -4.45
CA SER A 22 0.42 -7.46 -3.58
C SER A 22 1.62 -6.54 -3.82
N LYS A 23 1.95 -6.26 -5.09
CA LYS A 23 3.05 -5.36 -5.46
C LYS A 23 2.77 -3.90 -5.10
N ARG A 24 1.57 -3.39 -5.40
CA ARG A 24 1.16 -2.00 -5.11
C ARG A 24 1.04 -1.74 -3.62
N ARG A 25 0.45 -2.68 -2.87
CA ARG A 25 0.37 -2.64 -1.41
C ARG A 25 1.77 -2.50 -0.81
N GLY A 26 2.73 -3.34 -1.22
CA GLY A 26 4.10 -3.24 -0.72
C GLY A 26 4.76 -1.88 -1.01
N GLY A 27 4.59 -1.36 -2.23
CA GLY A 27 5.09 -0.03 -2.59
C GLY A 27 4.45 1.10 -1.78
N LEU A 28 3.14 1.03 -1.54
CA LEU A 28 2.39 2.03 -0.78
C LEU A 28 2.79 2.05 0.70
N PHE A 29 2.92 0.87 1.32
CA PHE A 29 3.43 0.73 2.69
C PHE A 29 4.83 1.33 2.83
N LYS A 30 5.72 1.08 1.86
CA LYS A 30 7.06 1.67 1.86
C LYS A 30 6.99 3.19 1.81
N LYS A 31 6.13 3.76 0.96
CA LYS A 31 5.96 5.22 0.83
C LYS A 31 5.37 5.85 2.10
N ALA A 32 4.40 5.21 2.73
CA ALA A 32 3.84 5.67 4.00
C ALA A 32 4.89 5.74 5.11
N LYS A 33 5.73 4.70 5.20
CA LYS A 33 6.86 4.67 6.13
C LYS A 33 7.91 5.73 5.82
N GLU A 34 8.29 5.89 4.55
CA GLU A 34 9.21 6.95 4.11
C GLU A 34 8.68 8.33 4.51
N LEU A 35 7.39 8.61 4.27
CA LEU A 35 6.78 9.90 4.61
C LEU A 35 6.74 10.15 6.12
N THR A 36 6.39 9.12 6.90
CA THR A 36 6.39 9.20 8.38
C THR A 36 7.79 9.54 8.90
N VAL A 37 8.83 8.89 8.38
CA VAL A 37 10.22 9.11 8.85
C VAL A 37 10.80 10.45 8.38
N LEU A 38 10.55 10.84 7.12
CA LEU A 38 11.17 12.03 6.53
C LEU A 38 10.52 13.33 6.99
N CYS A 39 9.22 13.30 7.27
CA CYS A 39 8.44 14.51 7.53
C CYS A 39 7.76 14.51 8.90
N ASP A 40 8.01 13.50 9.75
CA ASP A 40 7.29 13.27 11.01
C ASP A 40 5.76 13.30 10.84
N ALA A 41 5.30 12.87 9.66
CA ALA A 41 3.89 12.92 9.30
C ALA A 41 3.15 11.74 9.94
N GLN A 42 2.04 12.02 10.61
CA GLN A 42 1.13 10.98 11.07
C GLN A 42 0.34 10.43 9.87
N VAL A 43 0.46 9.13 9.61
CA VAL A 43 -0.14 8.46 8.45
C VAL A 43 -0.83 7.17 8.91
N CYS A 44 -2.06 6.97 8.44
CA CYS A 44 -2.82 5.74 8.63
C CYS A 44 -3.24 5.18 7.26
N LEU A 45 -3.03 3.89 7.04
CA LEU A 45 -3.55 3.15 5.89
C LEU A 45 -4.34 1.94 6.36
N LEU A 46 -5.50 1.75 5.75
CA LEU A 46 -6.34 0.58 5.93
C LEU A 46 -6.69 0.01 4.56
N MET A 47 -6.39 -1.28 4.35
CA MET A 47 -6.70 -2.00 3.12
C MET A 47 -7.45 -3.28 3.42
N VAL A 48 -8.56 -3.47 2.70
CA VAL A 48 -9.36 -4.69 2.72
C VAL A 48 -9.24 -5.35 1.35
N SER A 49 -8.77 -6.58 1.32
CA SER A 49 -8.73 -7.36 0.08
C SER A 49 -10.05 -8.05 -0.20
N SER A 50 -10.26 -8.49 -1.44
CA SER A 50 -11.36 -9.38 -1.80
C SER A 50 -11.30 -10.75 -1.12
N THR A 51 -10.20 -11.07 -0.42
CA THR A 51 -10.02 -12.29 0.38
C THR A 51 -10.31 -12.06 1.87
N SER A 52 -11.02 -10.97 2.20
CA SER A 52 -11.42 -10.58 3.57
C SER A 52 -10.26 -10.49 4.58
N LYS A 53 -9.03 -10.36 4.10
CA LYS A 53 -7.86 -10.08 4.93
C LYS A 53 -7.68 -8.58 5.02
N PHE A 54 -7.60 -8.08 6.24
CA PHE A 54 -7.24 -6.69 6.49
C PHE A 54 -5.72 -6.56 6.55
N CYS A 55 -5.21 -5.44 6.05
CA CYS A 55 -3.82 -5.04 6.19
C CYS A 55 -3.79 -3.54 6.47
N ASP A 56 -3.10 -3.16 7.53
CA ASP A 56 -3.02 -1.79 8.00
C ASP A 56 -1.57 -1.34 8.22
N TYR A 57 -1.39 -0.03 8.19
CA TYR A 57 -0.19 0.64 8.64
C TYR A 57 -0.60 1.87 9.42
N CYS A 58 -0.14 1.97 10.67
CA CYS A 58 -0.29 3.16 11.48
C CYS A 58 1.12 3.68 11.82
N SER A 59 1.35 4.97 11.59
CA SER A 59 2.54 5.64 12.11
C SER A 59 2.56 5.50 13.63
N PRO A 60 3.69 5.10 14.24
CA PRO A 60 3.81 5.17 15.69
C PRO A 60 3.61 6.62 16.11
N SER A 61 2.80 6.86 17.15
CA SER A 61 2.80 8.16 17.80
C SER A 61 4.18 8.35 18.40
N THR A 62 4.98 9.24 17.82
CA THR A 62 6.16 9.78 18.50
C THR A 62 5.63 10.59 19.68
N THR A 63 5.33 9.92 20.78
CA THR A 63 5.17 10.57 22.08
C THR A 63 6.59 10.97 22.49
N SER A 64 7.05 12.11 21.97
CA SER A 64 8.16 12.83 22.56
C SER A 64 7.67 13.33 23.91
N VAL A 65 7.96 12.55 24.95
CA VAL A 65 8.03 13.06 26.33
C VAL A 65 9.27 13.91 26.50
#